data_AF-A0A8T4LQU5-F1
#
_entry.id   AF-A0A8T4LQU5-F1
#
_cell.length_a   1.000
_cell.length_b   1.000
_cell.length_c   1.000
_cell.angle_alpha   90.00
_cell.angle_beta   90.00
_cell.angle_gamma   90.00
#
_symmetry.space_group_name_H-M   'P 1'
#
loop_
_entity.id
_entity.type
_entity.pdbx_description
1 polymer ?
#
loop_
_entity_poly.entity_id
_entity_poly.type
_entity_poly.pdbx_seq_one_letter_code
_entity_poly.pdbx_strand_id
1 'polypeptide(L)' 'MTEKKAEAADVVASFMKLYVNLPLEERTRTVLVYENQPISWEIARNEIVHGGERGMKILKKLSELKIV' A
#
# COMPACT_ATOMS: atom_id res chain seq x y z
N MET A 1 -8.02 -1.06 22.30
CA MET A 1 -6.76 -1.08 21.51
C MET A 1 -6.68 -2.23 20.50
N THR A 2 -7.65 -3.14 20.46
CA THR A 2 -7.64 -4.35 19.61
C THR A 2 -8.22 -4.12 18.20
N GLU A 3 -9.15 -3.18 18.00
CA GLU A 3 -9.82 -2.98 16.71
C GLU A 3 -8.93 -2.33 15.62
N LYS A 4 -8.17 -1.28 15.96
CA LYS A 4 -7.31 -0.58 14.98
C LYS A 4 -6.22 -1.47 14.35
N LYS A 5 -5.78 -2.51 15.07
CA LYS A 5 -4.74 -3.42 14.60
C LYS A 5 -5.30 -4.47 13.63
N ALA A 6 -6.56 -4.87 13.82
CA ALA A 6 -7.29 -5.75 12.91
C ALA A 6 -7.65 -5.04 11.60
N GLU A 7 -8.17 -3.81 11.69
CA GLU A 7 -8.52 -2.99 10.51
C GLU A 7 -7.30 -2.75 9.61
N ALA A 8 -6.14 -2.41 10.20
CA ALA A 8 -4.90 -2.26 9.43
C ALA A 8 -4.45 -3.57 8.76
N ALA A 9 -4.68 -4.73 9.38
CA ALA A 9 -4.34 -6.02 8.80
C ALA A 9 -5.22 -6.35 7.58
N ASP A 10 -6.50 -6.01 7.62
CA ASP A 10 -7.43 -6.21 6.50
C ASP A 10 -7.07 -5.33 5.29
N VAL A 11 -6.66 -4.08 5.53
CA VAL A 11 -6.21 -3.18 4.45
C VAL A 11 -4.90 -3.67 3.83
N VAL A 12 -3.96 -4.18 4.64
CA VAL A 12 -2.74 -4.82 4.12
C VAL A 12 -3.07 -6.04 3.26
N ALA A 13 -3.98 -6.89 3.72
CA ALA A 13 -4.41 -8.08 2.97
C ALA A 13 -5.05 -7.69 1.62
N SER A 14 -5.87 -6.64 1.61
CA SER A 14 -6.52 -6.10 0.41
C SER A 14 -5.49 -5.57 -0.59
N PHE A 15 -4.51 -4.78 -0.12
CA PHE A 15 -3.39 -4.32 -0.93
C PHE A 15 -2.60 -5.48 -1.53
N MET A 16 -2.22 -6.47 -0.71
CA MET A 16 -1.44 -7.60 -1.16
C MET A 16 -2.19 -8.44 -2.20
N LYS A 17 -3.51 -8.60 -2.04
CA LYS A 17 -4.36 -9.27 -3.03
C LYS A 17 -4.35 -8.55 -4.38
N LEU A 18 -4.40 -7.22 -4.40
CA LEU A 18 -4.25 -6.47 -5.66
C LEU A 18 -2.85 -6.64 -6.24
N TYR A 19 -1.82 -6.44 -5.43
CA TYR A 19 -0.42 -6.49 -5.85
C TYR A 19 -0.04 -7.83 -6.52
N VAL A 20 -0.42 -8.96 -5.92
CA VAL A 20 -0.08 -10.29 -6.48
C VAL A 20 -0.77 -10.56 -7.82
N ASN A 21 -1.93 -9.93 -8.06
CA ASN A 21 -2.70 -10.07 -9.30
C ASN A 21 -2.24 -9.09 -10.39
N LEU A 22 -1.36 -8.14 -10.09
CA LEU A 22 -0.80 -7.25 -11.10
C LEU A 22 0.24 -7.97 -11.98
N PRO A 23 0.16 -7.81 -13.32
CA PRO A 23 1.26 -8.16 -14.23
C PRO A 23 2.58 -7.51 -13.79
N LEU A 24 3.70 -8.16 -14.08
CA LEU A 24 5.02 -7.67 -13.64
C LEU A 24 5.30 -6.24 -14.10
N GLU A 25 4.94 -5.91 -15.34
CA GLU A 25 5.12 -4.57 -15.91
C GLU A 25 4.33 -3.50 -15.14
N GLU A 26 3.10 -3.82 -14.71
CA GLU A 26 2.24 -2.91 -13.95
C GLU A 26 2.80 -2.62 -12.55
N ARG A 27 3.60 -3.54 -11.97
CA ARG A 27 4.19 -3.34 -10.63
C ARG A 27 5.16 -2.16 -10.57
N THR A 28 5.74 -1.79 -11.72
CA THR A 28 6.64 -0.64 -11.82
C THR A 28 5.90 0.69 -12.00
N ARG A 29 4.60 0.66 -12.33
CA ARG A 29 3.81 1.87 -12.53
C ARG A 29 3.47 2.56 -11.21
N THR A 30 3.39 3.89 -11.28
CA THR A 30 3.02 4.75 -10.16
C THR A 30 1.57 4.50 -9.74
N VAL A 31 1.37 4.25 -8.45
CA VAL A 31 0.03 4.08 -7.84
C VAL A 31 -0.43 5.34 -7.11
N LEU A 32 0.50 6.11 -6.55
CA LEU A 32 0.20 7.35 -5.84
C LEU A 32 1.41 8.28 -5.83
N VAL A 33 1.17 9.56 -5.50
CA VAL A 33 2.23 10.52 -5.17
C VAL A 33 2.22 10.76 -3.66
N TYR A 34 3.36 10.57 -3.01
CA TYR A 34 3.56 10.79 -1.57
C TYR A 34 4.77 11.69 -1.36
N GLU A 35 4.60 12.80 -0.64
CA GLU A 35 5.67 13.81 -0.42
C GLU A 35 6.34 14.28 -1.74
N ASN A 36 5.53 14.53 -2.77
CA ASN A 36 5.98 14.90 -4.12
C ASN A 36 6.83 13.83 -4.83
N GLN A 37 6.89 12.60 -4.30
CA GLN A 37 7.55 11.48 -4.95
C GLN A 37 6.51 10.52 -5.54
N PRO A 38 6.63 10.13 -6.81
CA PRO A 38 5.81 9.06 -7.36
C PRO A 38 6.22 7.73 -6.71
N ILE A 39 5.23 7.02 -6.17
CA ILE A 39 5.41 5.71 -5.55
C ILE A 39 4.80 4.66 -6.48
N SER A 40 5.61 3.69 -6.91
CA SER A 40 5.13 2.54 -7.66
C SER A 40 4.50 1.47 -6.77
N TRP A 41 3.76 0.53 -7.36
CA TRP A 41 3.22 -0.62 -6.64
C TRP A 41 4.30 -1.42 -5.90
N GLU A 42 5.45 -1.65 -6.53
CA GLU A 42 6.58 -2.37 -5.92
C GLU A 42 7.17 -1.62 -4.73
N ILE A 43 7.38 -0.31 -4.87
CA ILE A 43 7.87 0.53 -3.76
C ILE A 43 6.85 0.53 -2.62
N ALA A 44 5.56 0.74 -2.91
CA ALA A 44 4.50 0.69 -1.92
C ALA A 44 4.49 -0.65 -1.17
N ARG A 45 4.58 -1.78 -1.90
CA ARG A 45 4.64 -3.12 -1.31
C ARG A 45 5.84 -3.28 -0.39
N ASN A 46 7.02 -2.82 -0.81
CA ASN A 46 8.21 -2.91 0.01
C ASN A 46 8.05 -2.09 1.30
N GLU A 47 7.59 -0.85 1.21
CA GLU A 47 7.36 0.01 2.38
C GLU A 47 6.32 -0.57 3.35
N ILE A 48 5.21 -1.12 2.83
CA ILE A 48 4.15 -1.74 3.64
C ILE A 48 4.66 -3.00 4.34
N VAL A 49 5.39 -3.87 3.64
CA VAL A 49 5.92 -5.13 4.22
C VAL A 49 6.97 -4.86 5.29
N HIS A 50 7.80 -3.83 5.14
CA HIS A 50 8.78 -3.45 6.16
C HIS A 50 8.12 -2.82 7.41
N GLY A 51 6.84 -2.42 7.34
CA GLY A 51 6.07 -1.98 8.50
C GLY A 51 6.49 -0.63 9.09
N GLY A 52 7.25 0.18 8.34
CA GLY A 52 7.69 1.50 8.76
C GLY A 52 6.55 2.54 8.73
N GLU A 53 6.79 3.70 9.34
CA GLU A 53 5.84 4.82 9.37
C GLU A 53 5.42 5.25 7.95
N ARG A 54 6.38 5.29 7.02
CA ARG A 54 6.14 5.60 5.61
C ARG A 54 5.18 4.59 4.96
N GLY A 55 5.37 3.29 5.20
CA GLY A 55 4.47 2.24 4.73
C GLY A 55 3.04 2.40 5.25
N MET A 56 2.88 2.73 6.54
CA MET A 56 1.56 3.02 7.12
C MET A 56 0.90 4.25 6.48
N LYS A 57 1.65 5.32 6.21
CA LYS A 57 1.14 6.52 5.54
C LYS A 57 0.74 6.24 4.08
N ILE A 58 1.54 5.45 3.36
CA ILE A 58 1.23 4.97 2.01
C ILE A 58 -0.08 4.17 2.02
N LEU A 59 -0.21 3.19 2.92
CA LEU A 59 -1.40 2.36 3.04
C LEU A 59 -2.65 3.19 3.35
N LYS A 60 -2.53 4.11 4.31
CA LYS A 60 -3.61 5.06 4.64
C LYS A 60 -4.03 5.86 3.41
N LYS A 61 -3.07 6.37 2.63
CA LYS A 61 -3.36 7.15 1.43
C LYS A 61 -4.05 6.31 0.35
N LEU A 62 -3.63 5.07 0.15
CA LEU A 62 -4.28 4.15 -0.77
C LEU A 62 -5.74 3.88 -0.39
N SER A 63 -6.01 3.75 0.92
CA SER A 63 -7.37 3.57 1.45
C SER A 63 -8.22 4.83 1.30
N GLU A 64 -7.66 6.02 1.59
CA GLU A 64 -8.32 7.32 1.34
C GLU A 64 -8.71 7.50 -0.14
N LEU A 65 -7.90 6.96 -1.06
CA LEU A 65 -8.14 6.96 -2.50
C LEU A 65 -9.08 5.83 -2.97
N LYS A 66 -9.53 4.96 -2.06
CA LYS A 66 -10.36 3.78 -2.35
C LYS A 66 -9.74 2.83 -3.37
N ILE A 67 -8.41 2.77 -3.39
CA ILE A 67 -7.66 1.79 -4.18
C ILE A 67 -7.65 0.44 -3.45
N VAL A 68 -7.59 0.48 -2.12
CA VAL A 68 -7.61 -0.67 -1.19
C VAL A 68 -8.59 -0.47 -0.06
#